data_AF-A0A2N2TJ65-F1
#
_entry.id   AF-A0A2N2TJ65-F1
#
_cell.length_a   1.000
_cell.length_b   1.000
_cell.length_c   1.000
_cell.angle_alpha   90.00
_cell.angle_beta   90.00
_cell.angle_gamma   90.00
#
_symmetry.space_group_name_H-M   'P 1'
#
loop_
_entity.id
_entity.type
_entity.pdbx_description
1 polymer ?
#
loop_
_entity_poly.entity_id
_entity_poly.type
_entity_poly.pdbx_seq_one_letter_code
_entity_poly.pdbx_strand_id
1 'polypeptide(L)' 'IFQIRNVPDEELEPVMSIACPNILFPYVRETVSDIINRAGFQPILLAPVNFETLYRQRLEQAQAQAQGGEIPIQ' A
#
# COMPACT_ATOMS: atom_id res chain seq x y z
N ILE A 1 0.26 -9.78 -12.56
CA ILE A 1 1.63 -9.32 -12.94
C ILE A 1 1.47 -8.01 -13.69
N PHE A 2 2.25 -7.00 -13.37
CA PHE A 2 2.21 -5.70 -14.03
C PHE A 2 3.46 -5.52 -14.89
N GLN A 3 3.27 -5.00 -16.10
CA GLN A 3 4.36 -4.55 -16.95
C GLN A 3 4.31 -3.02 -17.00
N ILE A 4 5.34 -2.37 -16.47
CA ILE A 4 5.47 -0.91 -16.45
C ILE A 4 6.53 -0.53 -17.48
N ARG A 5 6.21 0.40 -18.37
CA ARG A 5 7.11 0.88 -19.43
C ARG A 5 6.91 2.38 -19.60
N ASN A 6 7.98 3.09 -19.96
CA ASN A 6 7.96 4.52 -20.27
C ASN A 6 7.41 5.39 -19.12
N VAL A 7 7.68 5.00 -17.88
CA VAL A 7 7.35 5.79 -16.68
C VAL A 7 8.65 6.36 -16.13
N PRO A 8 8.72 7.67 -15.81
CA PRO A 8 9.88 8.26 -15.14
C PRO A 8 10.18 7.56 -13.81
N ASP A 9 11.46 7.44 -13.44
CA ASP A 9 11.87 6.75 -12.20
C ASP A 9 11.21 7.37 -10.94
N GLU A 10 10.98 8.68 -10.97
CA GLU A 10 10.31 9.47 -9.93
C GLU A 10 8.86 9.04 -9.68
N GLU A 11 8.19 8.56 -10.73
CA GLU A 11 6.77 8.17 -10.72
C GLU A 11 6.58 6.66 -10.53
N LEU A 12 7.66 5.88 -10.64
CA LEU A 12 7.60 4.42 -10.55
C LEU A 12 7.14 3.94 -9.16
N GLU A 13 7.66 4.57 -8.09
CA GLU A 13 7.29 4.21 -6.71
C GLU A 13 5.80 4.49 -6.41
N PRO A 14 5.23 5.67 -6.76
CA PRO A 14 3.79 5.91 -6.68
C PRO A 14 2.96 4.87 -7.45
N VAL A 15 3.34 4.52 -8.68
CA VAL A 15 2.62 3.52 -9.49
C VAL A 15 2.57 2.17 -8.77
N MET A 16 3.71 1.71 -8.23
CA MET A 16 3.79 0.45 -7.50
C MET A 16 3.05 0.48 -6.15
N SER A 17 3.07 1.62 -5.46
CA SER A 17 2.52 1.76 -4.10
C SER A 17 1.04 2.12 -4.07
N ILE A 18 0.50 2.70 -5.14
CA ILE A 18 -0.88 3.20 -5.20
C ILE A 18 -1.65 2.51 -6.33
N ALA A 19 -1.19 2.61 -7.57
CA ALA A 19 -1.98 2.15 -8.73
C ALA A 19 -2.11 0.63 -8.77
N CYS A 20 -0.98 -0.10 -8.66
CA CYS A 20 -0.97 -1.55 -8.63
C CYS A 20 -1.87 -2.15 -7.52
N PRO A 21 -1.74 -1.74 -6.24
CA PRO A 21 -2.59 -2.28 -5.18
C PRO A 21 -4.05 -1.84 -5.30
N ASN A 22 -4.37 -0.66 -5.82
CA ASN A 22 -5.76 -0.28 -6.12
C ASN A 22 -6.44 -1.25 -7.10
N ILE A 23 -5.71 -1.70 -8.13
CA ILE A 23 -6.22 -2.69 -9.09
C ILE A 23 -6.41 -4.05 -8.41
N LEU A 24 -5.48 -4.45 -7.54
CA LEU A 24 -5.52 -5.75 -6.85
C LEU A 24 -6.56 -5.81 -5.73
N PHE A 25 -6.83 -4.70 -5.05
CA PHE A 25 -7.61 -4.67 -3.81
C PHE A 25 -9.02 -5.27 -3.93
N PRO A 26 -9.81 -5.02 -5.00
CA PRO A 26 -11.12 -5.65 -5.15
C PRO A 26 -11.07 -7.18 -5.13
N TYR A 27 -10.06 -7.77 -5.78
CA TYR A 27 -9.87 -9.23 -5.84
C TYR A 27 -9.46 -9.80 -4.49
N VAL A 28 -8.56 -9.11 -3.78
CA VAL A 28 -8.17 -9.49 -2.42
C VAL A 28 -9.37 -9.42 -1.49
N ARG A 29 -10.16 -8.34 -1.57
CA ARG A 29 -11.37 -8.16 -0.77
C ARG A 29 -12.37 -9.29 -0.98
N GLU A 30 -12.66 -9.63 -2.24
CA GLU A 30 -13.53 -10.76 -2.57
C GLU A 30 -12.98 -12.07 -2.01
N THR A 31 -11.71 -12.36 -2.26
CA THR A 31 -11.05 -13.61 -1.82
C THR A 31 -11.12 -13.76 -0.30
N VAL A 32 -10.87 -12.68 0.44
CA VAL A 32 -10.97 -12.67 1.91
C VAL A 32 -12.42 -12.91 2.35
N SER A 33 -13.39 -12.24 1.72
CA SER A 33 -14.81 -12.45 2.03
C SER A 33 -15.26 -13.89 1.76
N ASP A 34 -14.82 -14.49 0.64
CA ASP A 34 -15.13 -15.89 0.28
C ASP A 34 -14.53 -16.88 1.29
N ILE A 35 -13.27 -16.71 1.67
CA ILE A 35 -12.62 -17.57 2.66
C ILE A 35 -13.34 -17.50 4.02
N ILE A 36 -13.68 -16.30 4.48
CA ILE A 36 -14.40 -16.10 5.76
C ILE A 36 -15.78 -16.78 5.71
N ASN A 37 -16.50 -16.63 4.60
CA ASN A 37 -17.81 -17.25 4.42
C ASN A 37 -17.70 -18.78 4.44
N ARG A 38 -16.75 -19.36 3.70
CA ARG A 38 -16.50 -20.82 3.66
C ARG A 38 -16.09 -21.38 5.02
N ALA A 39 -15.42 -20.58 5.85
CA ALA A 39 -15.08 -20.95 7.22
C ALA A 39 -16.28 -20.91 8.19
N GLY A 40 -17.48 -20.54 7.73
CA GLY A 40 -18.71 -20.51 8.51
C GLY A 40 -18.85 -19.26 9.40
N PHE A 41 -17.97 -18.27 9.24
CA PHE A 41 -18.07 -17.00 9.94
C PHE A 41 -19.04 -16.05 9.23
N GLN A 42 -19.45 -15.00 9.93
CA GLN A 42 -20.22 -13.92 9.33
C GLN A 42 -19.38 -13.24 8.22
N PRO A 43 -19.93 -13.03 7.02
CA PRO A 43 -19.21 -12.38 5.94
C PRO A 43 -18.69 -11.00 6.35
N ILE A 44 -17.40 -10.75 6.12
CA ILE A 44 -16.78 -9.44 6.36
C ILE A 44 -16.58 -8.77 5.00
N LEU A 45 -17.09 -7.55 4.87
CA LEU A 45 -16.79 -6.67 3.75
C LEU A 45 -15.65 -5.74 4.16
N LEU A 46 -14.47 -5.91 3.54
CA LEU A 46 -13.37 -4.99 3.82
C LEU A 46 -13.74 -3.56 3.42
N ALA A 47 -13.47 -2.62 4.31
CA ALA A 47 -13.59 -1.20 4.02
C ALA A 47 -12.63 -0.81 2.88
N PRO A 48 -12.99 0.18 2.06
CA PRO A 48 -12.08 0.73 1.06
C PRO A 48 -10.77 1.20 1.71
N VAL A 49 -9.65 0.92 1.06
CA VAL A 49 -8.32 1.40 1.48
C VAL A 49 -7.91 2.58 0.61
N ASN A 50 -7.44 3.65 1.24
CA ASN A 50 -6.87 4.80 0.52
C ASN A 50 -5.34 4.65 0.45
N PHE A 51 -4.85 4.08 -0.64
CA PHE A 51 -3.41 3.84 -0.84
C PHE A 51 -2.60 5.13 -1.04
N GLU A 52 -3.21 6.22 -1.49
CA GLU A 52 -2.55 7.54 -1.61
C GLU A 52 -2.13 8.06 -0.23
N THR A 53 -3.06 8.01 0.73
CA THR A 53 -2.77 8.40 2.11
C THR A 53 -1.67 7.53 2.72
N LEU A 54 -1.72 6.23 2.49
CA LEU A 54 -0.71 5.30 3.01
C LEU A 54 0.68 5.58 2.40
N TYR A 55 0.74 5.87 1.10
CA TYR A 55 1.98 6.23 0.42
C TYR A 55 2.57 7.53 0.98
N ARG A 56 1.75 8.58 1.14
CA ARG A 56 2.18 9.84 1.74
C ARG A 56 2.71 9.67 3.16
N GLN A 57 2.00 8.91 4.00
CA GLN A 57 2.44 8.62 5.36
C GLN A 57 3.79 7.91 5.39
N ARG A 58 4.03 6.98 4.47
CA ARG A 58 5.32 6.29 4.33
C ARG A 58 6.45 7.26 3.97
N LEU A 59 6.21 8.19 3.02
CA LEU A 59 7.21 9.20 2.65
C LEU A 59 7.57 10.13 3.82
N GLU A 60 6.56 10.59 4.56
CA GLU A 60 6.74 11.41 5.76
C GLU A 60 7.57 10.68 6.84
N GLN A 61 7.30 9.38 7.05
CA GLN A 61 8.07 8.55 7.99
C GLN A 61 9.52 8.33 7.53
N ALA A 62 9.74 8.11 6.23
CA ALA A 62 11.09 7.93 5.67
C ALA A 62 11.94 9.21 5.81
N GLN A 63 11.34 10.39 5.61
CA GLN A 63 11.99 11.68 5.81
C GLN A 63 12.32 11.93 7.28
N ALA A 64 11.42 11.59 8.20
CA ALA A 64 11.65 11.72 9.64
C ALA A 64 12.78 10.80 10.13
N GLN A 65 12.89 9.57 9.59
CA GLN A 65 13.98 8.64 9.93
C GLN A 65 15.32 9.09 9.37
N ALA A 66 15.36 9.75 8.22
CA ALA A 66 16.58 10.32 7.66
C ALA A 66 17.13 11.52 8.46
N GLN A 67 16.26 12.25 9.18
CA GLN A 67 16.64 13.42 10.00
C GLN A 67 17.02 13.07 11.45
N GLY A 68 16.70 11.87 11.94
CA GLY A 68 17.01 11.41 13.31
C GLY A 68 18.40 10.76 13.49
N GLY A 69 19.30 10.88 12.52
CA GLY A 69 20.60 10.19 12.47
C GLY A 69 21.82 10.99 12.97
N GLU A 70 21.66 12.23 13.43
CA GLU A 70 22.75 12.95 14.10
C GLU A 70 22.76 12.60 15.59
N ILE A 71 23.66 11.68 15.96
CA ILE A 71 24.08 11.48 17.34
C ILE A 71 25.10 12.60 17.64
N PRO A 72 24.78 13.64 18.43
CA PRO A 72 25.80 14.54 18.92
C PRO A 72 26.69 13.78 19.91
N ILE A 73 27.88 13.38 19.46
CA ILE A 73 28.98 13.00 20.34
C ILE A 73 29.48 14.30 20.99
N GLN A 74 29.12 14.54 22.25
CA GLN A 74 29.80 15.49 23.13
C GLN A 74 29.92 14.88 24.53
#